data_AF-A0A1M6F3N9-F1
#
_entry.id   AF-A0A1M6F3N9-F1
#
_cell.length_a   1.000
_cell.length_b   1.000
_cell.length_c   1.000
_cell.angle_alpha   90.00
_cell.angle_beta   90.00
_cell.angle_gamma   90.00
#
_symmetry.space_group_name_H-M   'P 1'
#
loop_
_entity.id
_entity.type
_entity.pdbx_description
1 polymer ?
#
loop_
_entity_poly.entity_id
_entity_poly.type
_entity_poly.pdbx_seq_one_letter_code
_entity_poly.pdbx_strand_id
1 'polypeptide(L)'
;MINKKGHPEIKPADKIIVEGLNCVVSQVYGKFSVIGACEVVVAADSPVCKDVCWDGKQWVFSQRPTFVDATKSARLKPFIEML
;
A
#
# COMPACT_ATOMS: atom_id res chain seq x y z
N MET A 1 5.03 -11.88 15.89
CA MET A 1 4.90 -10.42 16.10
C MET A 1 5.61 -9.73 14.95
N ILE A 2 4.92 -8.92 14.15
CA ILE A 2 5.55 -8.22 13.02
C ILE A 2 6.47 -7.15 13.62
N ASN A 3 7.77 -7.36 13.46
CA ASN A 3 8.83 -6.59 14.12
C ASN A 3 8.98 -5.23 13.41
N LYS A 4 8.73 -4.13 14.13
CA LYS A 4 8.89 -2.75 13.60
C LYS A 4 10.34 -2.30 13.44
N LYS A 5 11.34 -3.13 13.75
CA LYS A 5 12.74 -2.76 13.52
C LYS A 5 13.00 -2.64 12.02
N GLY A 6 13.06 -1.39 11.54
CA GLY A 6 13.58 -1.04 10.22
C GLY A 6 12.56 -0.80 9.10
N HIS A 7 11.24 -0.79 9.37
CA HIS A 7 10.31 -0.32 8.33
C HIS A 7 10.31 1.22 8.29
N PRO A 8 10.37 1.85 7.10
CA PRO A 8 10.32 3.30 6.97
C PRO A 8 9.04 3.89 7.57
N GLU A 9 9.14 5.10 8.12
CA GLU A 9 7.95 5.89 8.48
C GLU A 9 7.23 6.30 7.21
N ILE A 10 5.91 6.10 7.19
CA ILE A 10 5.03 6.42 6.06
C ILE A 10 3.72 7.02 6.57
N LYS A 11 3.10 7.86 5.76
CA LYS A 11 1.77 8.45 5.98
C LYS A 11 0.93 8.38 4.69
N PRO A 12 -0.39 8.58 4.77
CA PRO A 12 -1.21 8.73 3.56
C PRO A 12 -0.65 9.83 2.63
N ALA A 13 -0.78 9.60 1.33
CA ALA A 13 -0.23 10.37 0.21
C ALA A 13 1.29 10.29 -0.01
N ASP A 14 2.05 9.55 0.82
CA ASP A 14 3.44 9.26 0.51
C ASP A 14 3.55 8.37 -0.75
N LYS A 15 4.58 8.61 -1.56
CA LYS A 15 4.94 7.78 -2.71
C LYS A 15 6.00 6.76 -2.30
N ILE A 16 5.74 5.48 -2.52
CA ILE A 16 6.67 4.38 -2.23
C ILE A 16 6.82 3.46 -3.44
N ILE A 17 7.96 2.75 -3.50
CA ILE A 17 8.19 1.70 -4.49
C ILE A 17 7.86 0.36 -3.87
N VAL A 18 6.94 -0.39 -4.46
CA VAL A 18 6.53 -1.74 -4.03
C VAL A 18 6.81 -2.70 -5.18
N GLU A 19 7.75 -3.62 -4.98
CA GLU A 19 8.18 -4.58 -6.02
C GLU A 19 8.51 -3.93 -7.39
N GLY A 20 9.04 -2.69 -7.37
CA GLY A 20 9.41 -1.94 -8.57
C GLY A 20 8.29 -1.06 -9.16
N LEU A 21 7.08 -1.07 -8.58
CA LEU A 21 5.96 -0.24 -9.02
C LEU A 21 5.86 1.03 -8.16
N ASN A 22 5.53 2.15 -8.82
CA ASN A 22 5.20 3.40 -8.13
C ASN A 22 3.81 3.30 -7.52
N CYS A 23 3.75 3.50 -6.20
CA CYS A 23 2.55 3.36 -5.41
C CYS A 23 2.33 4.59 -4.53
N VAL A 24 1.07 4.95 -4.29
CA VAL A 24 0.68 6.01 -3.37
C VAL A 24 0.01 5.38 -2.15
N VAL A 25 0.48 5.70 -0.94
CA VAL A 25 -0.12 5.20 0.31
C VAL A 25 -1.50 5.81 0.50
N SER A 26 -2.55 5.00 0.55
CA SER A 26 -3.93 5.44 0.81
C SER A 26 -4.32 5.31 2.28
N GLN A 27 -3.73 4.36 3.01
CA GLN A 27 -4.01 4.13 4.42
C GLN A 27 -2.81 3.47 5.11
N VAL A 28 -2.47 3.91 6.32
CA VAL A 28 -1.48 3.22 7.18
C VAL A 28 -2.22 2.41 8.23
N TYR A 29 -1.83 1.15 8.42
CA TYR A 29 -2.45 0.27 9.38
C TYR A 29 -1.79 0.33 10.76
N GLY A 30 -2.56 -0.04 11.79
CA GLY A 30 -2.07 -0.09 13.16
C GLY A 30 -0.95 -1.12 13.36
N LYS A 31 -0.15 -0.92 14.42
CA LYS A 31 1.02 -1.76 14.76
C LYS A 31 0.74 -3.27 14.89
N PHE A 32 -0.50 -3.65 15.15
CA PHE A 32 -0.92 -5.04 15.34
C PHE A 32 -1.76 -5.57 14.18
N SER A 33 -1.77 -4.86 13.06
CA SER A 33 -2.45 -5.25 11.85
C SER A 33 -1.93 -6.60 11.34
N VAL A 34 -2.84 -7.55 11.18
CA VAL A 34 -2.58 -8.86 10.54
C VAL A 34 -2.74 -8.81 9.02
N ILE A 35 -3.16 -7.65 8.49
CA ILE A 35 -3.49 -7.46 7.07
C ILE A 35 -2.30 -6.88 6.28
N GLY A 36 -1.38 -6.21 6.95
CA GLY A 36 -0.21 -5.57 6.35
C GLY A 36 0.21 -4.32 7.12
N ALA A 37 1.18 -3.58 6.58
CA ALA A 37 1.65 -2.30 7.12
C ALA A 37 0.81 -1.11 6.61
N CYS A 38 0.41 -1.13 5.35
CA CYS A 38 -0.41 -0.08 4.72
C CYS A 38 -1.21 -0.61 3.52
N GLU A 39 -2.17 0.18 3.06
CA GLU A 39 -2.82 0.08 1.75
C GLU A 39 -2.16 1.07 0.80
N VAL A 40 -1.93 0.67 -0.44
CA VAL A 40 -1.50 1.57 -1.51
C VAL A 40 -2.45 1.52 -2.70
N VAL A 41 -2.46 2.58 -3.49
CA VAL A 41 -2.95 2.59 -4.87
C VAL A 41 -1.76 2.47 -5.80
N VAL A 42 -1.85 1.61 -6.81
CA VAL A 42 -0.82 1.40 -7.84
C VAL A 42 -1.40 1.62 -9.23
N ALA A 43 -0.62 2.27 -10.09
CA ALA A 43 -0.94 2.42 -11.51
C ALA A 43 -0.69 1.08 -12.23
N ALA A 44 -1.77 0.37 -12.54
CA ALA A 44 -1.81 -0.71 -13.51
C ALA A 44 -2.66 -0.26 -14.71
N ASP A 45 -3.05 -1.18 -15.61
CA ASP A 45 -3.98 -0.88 -16.71
C ASP A 45 -5.31 -0.25 -16.22
N SER A 46 -5.68 -0.53 -14.97
CA SER A 46 -6.65 0.22 -14.18
C SER A 46 -6.10 0.42 -12.77
N PRO A 47 -6.24 1.61 -12.13
CA PRO A 47 -5.81 1.82 -10.76
C PRO A 47 -6.44 0.81 -9.81
N VAL A 48 -5.60 0.14 -9.02
CA VAL A 48 -6.02 -0.84 -8.02
C VAL A 48 -5.42 -0.51 -6.67
N CYS A 49 -6.10 -0.88 -5.59
CA CYS A 49 -5.51 -0.86 -4.26
C CYS A 49 -5.14 -2.26 -3.77
N LYS A 50 -4.07 -2.33 -2.97
CA LYS A 50 -3.58 -3.57 -2.36
C LYS A 50 -2.85 -3.31 -1.05
N ASP A 51 -2.95 -4.26 -0.14
CA ASP A 51 -2.20 -4.27 1.11
C ASP A 51 -0.72 -4.54 0.86
N VAL A 52 0.14 -3.83 1.59
CA VAL A 52 1.59 -3.88 1.45
C VAL A 52 2.23 -4.21 2.79
N CYS A 53 3.27 -5.03 2.74
CA CYS A 53 4.07 -5.46 3.89
C CYS A 53 5.51 -4.96 3.75
N TRP A 54 6.21 -4.92 4.88
CA TRP A 54 7.66 -4.73 4.92
C TRP A 54 8.32 -6.09 5.21
N ASP A 55 9.17 -6.57 4.32
CA ASP A 55 9.86 -7.86 4.49
C ASP A 55 11.16 -7.75 5.33
N GLY A 56 11.50 -6.54 5.78
CA GLY A 56 12.76 -6.22 6.45
C GLY A 56 13.74 -5.43 5.59
N LYS A 57 13.54 -5.41 4.26
CA LYS A 57 14.43 -4.77 3.28
C LYS A 57 13.70 -3.89 2.27
N GLN A 58 12.50 -4.30 1.85
CA GLN A 58 11.71 -3.62 0.83
C GLN A 58 10.20 -3.76 1.09
N TRP A 59 9.44 -2.90 0.43
CA TRP A 59 7.98 -3.03 0.38
C TRP A 59 7.61 -4.14 -0.60
N VAL A 60 6.76 -5.05 -0.14
CA VAL A 60 6.25 -6.18 -0.91
C VAL A 60 4.74 -6.22 -0.84
N PHE A 61 4.07 -6.68 -1.89
CA PHE A 61 2.63 -6.83 -1.83
C PHE A 61 2.26 -7.96 -0.85
N SER A 62 1.16 -7.80 -0.12
CA SER A 62 0.67 -8.89 0.72
C SER A 62 0.24 -10.08 -0.16
N GLN A 63 0.41 -11.30 0.35
CA GLN A 63 -0.03 -12.52 -0.34
C GLN A 63 -1.55 -12.68 -0.38
N ARG A 64 -2.32 -11.71 0.13
CA ARG A 64 -3.77 -11.76 0.05
C ARG A 64 -4.21 -11.66 -1.40
N PRO A 65 -5.19 -12.50 -1.81
CA PRO A 65 -5.41 -12.79 -3.22
C PRO A 65 -6.00 -11.64 -4.02
N THR A 66 -6.39 -10.51 -3.43
CA THR A 66 -7.24 -9.54 -4.12
C THR A 66 -6.61 -8.17 -4.23
N PHE A 67 -6.33 -7.77 -5.48
CA PHE A 67 -6.32 -6.36 -5.87
C PHE A 67 -7.76 -5.89 -5.94
N VAL A 68 -8.08 -4.74 -5.36
CA VAL A 68 -9.42 -4.14 -5.42
C VAL A 68 -9.37 -2.98 -6.40
N ASP A 69 -10.35 -2.92 -7.29
CA ASP A 69 -10.50 -1.80 -8.22
C ASP A 69 -10.66 -0.48 -7.45
N ALA A 70 -9.66 0.40 -7.55
CA ALA A 70 -9.62 1.64 -6.78
C ALA A 70 -10.64 2.66 -7.30
N THR A 71 -11.01 2.57 -8.58
CA THR A 71 -11.91 3.53 -9.24
C THR A 71 -13.33 3.49 -8.68
N LYS A 72 -13.72 2.37 -8.05
CA LYS A 72 -15.03 2.16 -7.43
C LYS A 72 -15.15 2.78 -6.04
N SER A 73 -14.06 3.32 -5.48
CA SER A 73 -14.04 3.91 -4.15
C SER A 73 -13.82 5.41 -4.20
N ALA A 74 -14.82 6.19 -3.76
CA ALA A 74 -14.68 7.63 -3.61
C ALA A 74 -13.52 8.02 -2.67
N ARG A 75 -13.21 7.19 -1.68
CA ARG A 75 -12.07 7.38 -0.77
C ARG A 75 -10.73 7.36 -1.51
N LEU A 76 -10.61 6.53 -2.55
CA LEU A 76 -9.36 6.30 -3.25
C LEU A 76 -9.08 7.31 -4.36
N LYS A 77 -10.11 8.05 -4.80
CA LYS A 77 -10.01 9.03 -5.88
C LYS A 77 -8.84 10.02 -5.73
N PRO A 78 -8.61 10.65 -4.56
CA PRO A 78 -7.49 11.58 -4.42
C PRO A 78 -6.12 10.92 -4.60
N PHE A 79 -5.99 9.64 -4.25
CA PHE A 79 -4.71 8.92 -4.38
C PHE A 79 -4.47 8.42 -5.81
N ILE A 80 -5.54 8.14 -6.57
CA ILE A 80 -5.47 7.84 -8.01
C ILE A 80 -4.94 9.06 -8.77
N GLU A 81 -5.41 10.26 -8.43
CA GLU A 81 -4.96 11.53 -9.03
C GLU A 81 -3.48 11.86 -8.71
N MET A 82 -2.90 11.18 -7.72
CA MET A 82 -1.50 11.36 -7.31
C MET A 82 -0.52 10.35 -7.93
N LEU A 83 -1.03 9.32 -8.63
CA LEU A 83 -0.19 8.32 -9.31
C LEU A 83 0.76 8.98 -10.30
#